data_AF-A0AAW1PJX6-F1
#
_entry.id   AF-A0AAW1PJX6-F1
#
_cell.length_a   1.000
_cell.length_b   1.000
_cell.length_c   1.000
_cell.angle_alpha   90.00
_cell.angle_beta   90.00
_cell.angle_gamma   90.00
#
_symmetry.space_group_name_H-M   'P 1'
#
loop_
_entity.id
_entity.type
_entity.pdbx_description
1 polymer ?
#
loop_
_entity_poly.entity_id
_entity_poly.type
_entity_poly.pdbx_seq_one_letter_code
_entity_poly.pdbx_strand_id
1 'polypeptide(L)'
;MQVAVVTGASGYIAVQLVKQLLEKGYIVRGTVRSTKDTAKTEILTQLAGVLPGRLELHEADLLQEGSFDDVVQGADYVFHTASPVIKEPEDAQRDVIDPALNGTKNVLASVIKHKSGIKRVVMTSSVVAVSDFKSPPKNGSAFTEDDWAENSSLADPYRHSKVLAERHAWKVAEEQGFELVTILPTWVLGPILGTRLDSLSMLKTKDFVEGKSDELYGRMVDVRDVARAHILAAELPHAHGRYIVTDPHGYESGEFWEALNRRFPGKRYPSKPYKAGKNVIDISKATKDLGLTFISGPEVVCDAAGSLFAAGLAKPPDNAST
;
A
#
# COMPACT_ATOMS: atom_id res chain seq x y z
N MET A 1 -6.26 -9.95 -23.87
CA MET A 1 -5.98 -9.00 -22.77
C MET A 1 -5.40 -9.81 -21.62
N GLN A 2 -4.44 -9.26 -20.88
CA GLN A 2 -3.89 -9.92 -19.69
C GLN A 2 -4.91 -9.85 -18.54
N VAL A 3 -4.93 -10.88 -17.70
CA VAL A 3 -5.82 -11.01 -16.54
C VAL A 3 -5.02 -10.76 -15.26
N ALA A 4 -5.39 -9.73 -14.53
CA ALA A 4 -4.80 -9.36 -13.24
C ALA A 4 -5.81 -9.56 -12.11
N VAL A 5 -5.47 -10.37 -11.13
CA VAL A 5 -6.26 -10.52 -9.90
C VAL A 5 -5.77 -9.53 -8.87
N VAL A 6 -6.67 -8.74 -8.27
CA VAL A 6 -6.34 -7.82 -7.18
C VAL A 6 -7.17 -8.19 -5.96
N THR A 7 -6.53 -8.78 -4.95
CA THR A 7 -7.24 -9.14 -3.72
C THR A 7 -7.53 -7.87 -2.91
N GLY A 8 -8.75 -7.72 -2.38
CA GLY A 8 -9.10 -6.55 -1.58
C GLY A 8 -9.13 -5.27 -2.41
N ALA A 9 -9.66 -5.35 -3.63
CA ALA A 9 -9.66 -4.31 -4.67
C ALA A 9 -10.21 -2.95 -4.21
N SER A 10 -11.03 -2.92 -3.16
CA SER A 10 -11.56 -1.69 -2.57
C SER A 10 -10.65 -1.03 -1.52
N GLY A 11 -9.44 -1.55 -1.29
CA GLY A 11 -8.45 -0.96 -0.40
C GLY A 11 -7.78 0.28 -0.99
N TYR A 12 -7.14 1.09 -0.14
CA TYR A 12 -6.55 2.38 -0.54
C TYR A 12 -5.45 2.24 -1.62
N ILE A 13 -4.51 1.31 -1.45
CA ILE A 13 -3.51 0.99 -2.50
C ILE A 13 -4.18 0.29 -3.68
N ALA A 14 -5.08 -0.66 -3.38
CA ALA A 14 -5.69 -1.54 -4.36
C ALA A 14 -6.52 -0.78 -5.41
N VAL A 15 -7.28 0.25 -5.01
CA VAL A 15 -8.09 1.04 -5.95
C VAL A 15 -7.23 1.79 -6.96
N GLN A 16 -6.07 2.30 -6.55
CA GLN A 16 -5.10 2.93 -7.46
C GLN A 16 -4.43 1.91 -8.38
N LEU A 17 -4.15 0.71 -7.87
CA LEU A 17 -3.66 -0.40 -8.68
C LEU A 17 -4.69 -0.84 -9.73
N VAL A 18 -5.95 -1.00 -9.33
CA VAL A 18 -7.06 -1.31 -10.25
C VAL A 18 -7.19 -0.23 -11.32
N LYS A 19 -7.17 1.05 -10.94
CA LYS A 19 -7.19 2.18 -11.89
C LYS A 19 -6.08 2.05 -12.94
N GLN A 20 -4.83 1.87 -12.52
CA GLN A 20 -3.69 1.81 -13.44
C GLN A 20 -3.69 0.55 -14.32
N LEU A 21 -4.16 -0.59 -13.79
CA LEU A 21 -4.35 -1.80 -14.59
C LEU A 21 -5.45 -1.61 -15.65
N LEU A 22 -6.58 -0.98 -15.29
CA LEU A 22 -7.65 -0.66 -16.23
C LEU A 22 -7.19 0.34 -17.30
N GLU A 23 -6.38 1.35 -16.93
CA GLU A 23 -5.74 2.28 -17.88
C GLU A 23 -4.88 1.54 -18.92
N LYS A 24 -4.22 0.46 -18.50
CA LYS A 24 -3.39 -0.39 -19.37
C LYS A 24 -4.19 -1.45 -20.15
N GLY A 25 -5.52 -1.48 -20.03
CA GLY A 25 -6.38 -2.40 -20.79
C GLY A 25 -6.41 -3.84 -20.24
N TYR A 26 -6.09 -4.04 -18.95
CA TYR A 26 -6.22 -5.36 -18.32
C TYR A 26 -7.68 -5.76 -18.12
N ILE A 27 -7.92 -7.07 -18.05
CA ILE A 27 -9.07 -7.60 -17.32
C ILE A 27 -8.66 -7.67 -15.85
N VAL A 28 -9.26 -6.83 -15.01
CA VAL A 28 -9.00 -6.80 -13.58
C VAL A 28 -10.08 -7.60 -12.86
N ARG A 29 -9.68 -8.69 -12.23
CA ARG A 29 -10.51 -9.47 -11.31
C ARG A 29 -10.29 -8.98 -9.89
N GLY A 30 -11.14 -8.07 -9.44
CA GLY A 30 -11.03 -7.45 -8.13
C GLY A 30 -11.84 -8.22 -7.08
N THR A 31 -11.22 -8.66 -5.99
CA THR A 31 -11.98 -9.26 -4.89
C THR A 31 -12.43 -8.23 -3.86
N VAL A 32 -13.65 -8.39 -3.38
CA VAL A 32 -14.24 -7.64 -2.26
C VAL A 32 -14.98 -8.62 -1.35
N ARG A 33 -15.26 -8.25 -0.10
CA ARG A 33 -16.04 -9.12 0.81
C ARG A 33 -17.52 -9.21 0.40
N SER A 34 -18.05 -8.13 -0.16
CA SER A 34 -19.39 -8.14 -0.76
C SER A 34 -19.42 -7.21 -1.95
N THR A 35 -19.93 -7.71 -3.07
CA THR A 35 -20.18 -6.96 -4.30
C THR A 35 -21.32 -5.96 -4.14
N LYS A 36 -22.19 -6.17 -3.14
CA LYS A 36 -23.36 -5.35 -2.82
C LYS A 36 -23.02 -4.13 -1.95
N ASP A 37 -21.81 -4.06 -1.40
CA ASP A 37 -21.34 -2.91 -0.61
C ASP A 37 -20.93 -1.77 -1.54
N THR A 38 -21.90 -0.98 -1.97
CA THR A 38 -21.71 0.12 -2.93
C THR A 38 -20.70 1.15 -2.45
N ALA A 39 -20.61 1.41 -1.15
CA ALA A 39 -19.61 2.29 -0.57
C ALA A 39 -18.17 1.82 -0.83
N LYS A 40 -17.96 0.54 -1.11
CA LYS A 40 -16.66 -0.05 -1.47
C LYS A 40 -16.49 -0.30 -2.97
N THR A 41 -17.57 -0.59 -3.68
CA THR A 41 -17.50 -1.04 -5.09
C THR A 41 -17.78 0.06 -6.10
N GLU A 42 -18.47 1.15 -5.72
CA GLU A 42 -18.89 2.20 -6.64
C GLU A 42 -17.71 2.81 -7.42
N ILE A 43 -16.63 3.19 -6.71
CA ILE A 43 -15.45 3.78 -7.36
C ILE A 43 -14.81 2.81 -8.38
N LEU A 44 -14.80 1.51 -8.10
CA LEU A 44 -14.25 0.50 -9.01
C LEU A 44 -15.09 0.42 -10.29
N THR A 45 -16.41 0.40 -10.14
CA THR A 45 -17.35 0.39 -11.28
C THR A 45 -17.28 1.69 -12.09
N GLN A 46 -17.15 2.85 -11.44
CA GLN A 46 -16.97 4.14 -12.10
C GLN A 46 -15.68 4.16 -12.94
N LEU A 47 -14.56 3.69 -12.38
CA LEU A 47 -13.29 3.57 -13.10
C LEU A 47 -13.43 2.65 -14.33
N ALA A 48 -14.07 1.49 -14.16
CA ALA A 48 -14.30 0.55 -15.26
C ALA A 48 -15.23 1.10 -16.36
N GLY A 49 -16.11 2.04 -16.02
CA GLY A 49 -17.00 2.70 -16.98
C GLY A 49 -16.32 3.73 -17.88
N VAL A 50 -15.12 4.21 -17.50
CA VAL A 50 -14.40 5.29 -18.22
C VAL A 50 -13.02 4.89 -18.73
N LEU A 51 -12.47 3.77 -18.26
CA LEU A 51 -11.14 3.27 -18.63
C LEU A 51 -11.22 2.12 -19.64
N PRO A 52 -10.16 1.87 -20.44
CA PRO A 52 -10.21 0.90 -21.54
C PRO A 52 -10.22 -0.57 -21.09
N GLY A 53 -9.77 -0.87 -19.87
CA GLY A 53 -9.80 -2.22 -19.30
C GLY A 53 -11.20 -2.67 -18.86
N ARG A 54 -11.29 -3.92 -18.39
CA ARG A 54 -12.54 -4.50 -17.91
C ARG A 54 -12.41 -4.87 -16.43
N LEU A 55 -13.45 -4.60 -15.64
CA LEU A 55 -13.53 -5.03 -14.25
C LEU A 55 -14.46 -6.23 -14.10
N GLU A 56 -14.03 -7.22 -13.34
CA GLU A 56 -14.81 -8.36 -12.86
C GLU A 56 -14.71 -8.36 -11.33
N LEU A 57 -15.81 -8.10 -10.63
CA LEU A 57 -15.84 -8.12 -9.16
C LEU A 57 -16.22 -9.52 -8.66
N HIS A 58 -15.45 -10.03 -7.72
CA HIS A 58 -15.67 -11.33 -7.09
C HIS A 58 -15.80 -11.18 -5.58
N GLU A 59 -16.71 -11.94 -4.97
CA GLU A 59 -16.78 -12.04 -3.51
C GLU A 59 -15.72 -13.02 -3.01
N ALA A 60 -14.84 -12.58 -2.12
CA ALA A 60 -13.85 -13.43 -1.44
C ALA A 60 -13.49 -12.86 -0.07
N ASP A 61 -13.13 -13.74 0.86
CA ASP A 61 -12.72 -13.38 2.21
C ASP A 61 -11.43 -14.10 2.59
N LEU A 62 -10.46 -13.35 3.13
CA LEU A 62 -9.18 -13.88 3.59
C LEU A 62 -9.33 -15.04 4.57
N LEU A 63 -10.38 -15.06 5.37
CA LEU A 63 -10.61 -16.06 6.41
C LEU A 63 -11.52 -17.21 5.95
N GLN A 64 -12.03 -17.15 4.72
CA GLN A 64 -12.81 -18.24 4.12
C GLN A 64 -11.94 -19.04 3.17
N GLU A 65 -11.55 -20.24 3.59
CA GLU A 65 -10.73 -21.16 2.80
C GLU A 65 -11.32 -21.40 1.39
N GLY A 66 -10.46 -21.34 0.38
CA GLY A 66 -10.83 -21.60 -1.02
C GLY A 66 -11.63 -20.48 -1.70
N SER A 67 -11.96 -19.40 -1.00
CA SER A 67 -12.73 -18.27 -1.58
C SER A 67 -12.00 -17.53 -2.71
N PHE A 68 -10.70 -17.79 -2.91
CA PHE A 68 -9.90 -17.23 -4.00
C PHE A 68 -9.67 -18.20 -5.16
N ASP A 69 -10.13 -19.46 -5.10
CA ASP A 69 -9.84 -20.48 -6.11
C ASP A 69 -10.31 -20.06 -7.50
N ASP A 70 -11.59 -19.68 -7.62
CA ASP A 70 -12.20 -19.32 -8.89
C ASP A 70 -11.59 -18.05 -9.49
N VAL A 71 -11.23 -17.07 -8.66
CA VAL A 71 -10.76 -15.77 -9.17
C VAL A 71 -9.33 -15.86 -9.72
N VAL A 72 -8.47 -16.70 -9.14
CA VAL A 72 -7.08 -16.88 -9.59
C VAL A 72 -6.94 -17.80 -10.81
N GLN A 73 -7.95 -18.61 -11.11
CA GLN A 73 -7.89 -19.54 -12.23
C GLN A 73 -7.71 -18.81 -13.57
N GLY A 74 -6.59 -19.11 -14.25
CA GLY A 74 -6.26 -18.51 -15.56
C GLY A 74 -5.82 -17.05 -15.49
N ALA A 75 -5.42 -16.56 -14.31
CA ALA A 75 -4.81 -15.24 -14.16
C ALA A 75 -3.36 -15.23 -14.69
N ASP A 76 -2.92 -14.11 -15.27
CA ASP A 76 -1.51 -13.88 -15.58
C ASP A 76 -0.75 -13.43 -14.32
N TYR A 77 -1.36 -12.55 -13.52
CA TYR A 77 -0.75 -11.95 -12.34
C TYR A 77 -1.73 -11.95 -11.16
N VAL A 78 -1.19 -12.18 -9.96
CA VAL A 78 -1.97 -12.06 -8.71
C VAL A 78 -1.33 -11.02 -7.81
N PHE A 79 -2.06 -9.94 -7.55
CA PHE A 79 -1.70 -8.86 -6.65
C PHE A 79 -2.35 -9.08 -5.29
N HIS A 80 -1.59 -9.61 -4.34
CA HIS A 80 -2.07 -9.82 -2.98
C HIS A 80 -1.87 -8.55 -2.15
N THR A 81 -2.87 -7.67 -2.17
CA THR A 81 -2.89 -6.40 -1.41
C THR A 81 -3.77 -6.45 -0.16
N ALA A 82 -4.61 -7.48 -0.04
CA ALA A 82 -5.57 -7.61 1.05
C ALA A 82 -4.84 -7.93 2.36
N SER A 83 -5.05 -7.09 3.36
CA SER A 83 -4.55 -7.30 4.71
C SER A 83 -5.62 -6.79 5.68
N PRO A 84 -5.92 -7.53 6.75
CA PRO A 84 -6.75 -7.01 7.83
C PRO A 84 -6.07 -5.78 8.44
N VAL A 85 -6.86 -4.73 8.70
CA VAL A 85 -6.42 -3.56 9.47
C VAL A 85 -7.39 -3.44 10.63
N ILE A 86 -6.92 -3.82 11.82
CA ILE A 86 -7.72 -3.77 13.05
C ILE A 86 -7.26 -2.55 13.84
N LYS A 87 -8.19 -1.62 14.09
CA LYS A 87 -7.89 -0.34 14.77
C LYS A 87 -7.61 -0.53 16.25
N GLU A 88 -8.35 -1.43 16.91
CA GLU A 88 -8.29 -1.67 18.35
C GLU A 88 -8.38 -3.19 18.59
N PRO A 89 -7.26 -3.92 18.48
CA PRO A 89 -7.26 -5.36 18.76
C PRO A 89 -7.37 -5.60 20.27
N GLU A 90 -8.24 -6.53 20.69
CA GLU A 90 -8.30 -6.98 22.08
C GLU A 90 -7.19 -8.01 22.35
N ASP A 91 -6.91 -8.85 21.37
CA ASP A 91 -5.87 -9.87 21.41
C ASP A 91 -4.97 -9.76 20.17
N ALA A 92 -3.68 -9.51 20.40
CA ALA A 92 -2.69 -9.34 19.33
C ALA A 92 -2.62 -10.56 18.38
N GLN A 93 -2.70 -11.79 18.92
CA GLN A 93 -2.59 -13.01 18.14
C GLN A 93 -3.84 -13.23 17.29
N ARG A 94 -5.00 -13.28 17.94
CA ARG A 94 -6.30 -13.57 17.31
C ARG A 94 -6.72 -12.49 16.33
N ASP A 95 -6.51 -11.22 16.68
CA ASP A 95 -7.08 -10.09 15.95
C ASP A 95 -6.11 -9.55 14.89
N VAL A 96 -4.79 -9.71 15.06
CA VAL A 96 -3.80 -9.12 14.11
C VAL A 96 -2.96 -10.18 13.42
N ILE A 97 -2.31 -11.07 14.17
CA ILE A 97 -1.37 -12.03 13.59
C ILE A 97 -2.09 -13.08 12.75
N ASP A 98 -3.06 -13.78 13.34
CA ASP A 98 -3.76 -14.89 12.69
C ASP A 98 -4.47 -14.44 11.41
N PRO A 99 -5.20 -13.32 11.37
CA PRO A 99 -5.92 -12.91 10.17
C PRO A 99 -4.96 -12.54 9.02
N ALA A 100 -3.83 -11.89 9.31
CA ALA A 100 -2.84 -11.54 8.29
C ALA A 100 -2.12 -12.77 7.73
N LEU A 101 -1.67 -13.67 8.62
CA LEU A 101 -0.96 -14.88 8.23
C LEU A 101 -1.87 -15.88 7.52
N ASN A 102 -3.06 -16.15 8.07
CA ASN A 102 -4.02 -17.09 7.49
C ASN A 102 -4.63 -16.55 6.20
N GLY A 103 -4.84 -15.23 6.10
CA GLY A 103 -5.23 -14.60 4.84
C GLY A 103 -4.18 -14.82 3.73
N THR A 104 -2.91 -14.63 4.05
CA THR A 104 -1.80 -14.88 3.11
C THR A 104 -1.76 -16.36 2.70
N LYS A 105 -1.84 -17.28 3.66
CA LYS A 105 -1.91 -18.73 3.41
C LYS A 105 -3.04 -19.10 2.46
N ASN A 106 -4.23 -18.57 2.70
CA ASN A 106 -5.42 -18.87 1.92
C ASN A 106 -5.27 -18.43 0.46
N VAL A 107 -4.85 -17.18 0.22
CA VAL A 107 -4.60 -16.67 -1.14
C VAL A 107 -3.54 -17.50 -1.86
N LEU A 108 -2.43 -17.82 -1.17
CA LEU A 108 -1.36 -18.61 -1.77
C LEU A 108 -1.77 -20.06 -2.01
N ALA A 109 -2.62 -20.65 -1.19
CA ALA A 109 -3.18 -21.99 -1.42
C ALA A 109 -3.95 -22.05 -2.75
N SER A 110 -4.81 -21.05 -3.01
CA SER A 110 -5.50 -20.91 -4.30
C SER A 110 -4.52 -20.72 -5.46
N VAL A 111 -3.48 -19.88 -5.29
CA VAL A 111 -2.43 -19.71 -6.31
C VAL A 111 -1.74 -21.04 -6.61
N ILE A 112 -1.35 -21.82 -5.60
CA ILE A 112 -0.65 -23.09 -5.78
C ILE A 112 -1.53 -24.08 -6.56
N LYS A 113 -2.81 -24.17 -6.20
CA LYS A 113 -3.80 -25.02 -6.86
C LYS A 113 -3.97 -24.66 -8.34
N HIS A 114 -3.85 -23.38 -8.67
CA HIS A 114 -4.08 -22.84 -10.03
C HIS A 114 -2.83 -22.19 -10.65
N LYS A 115 -1.63 -22.61 -10.23
CA LYS A 115 -0.37 -21.94 -10.62
C LYS A 115 -0.05 -21.98 -12.11
N SER A 116 -0.66 -22.91 -12.84
CA SER A 116 -0.52 -22.99 -14.29
C SER A 116 -1.08 -21.73 -14.96
N GLY A 117 -0.20 -20.96 -15.61
CA GLY A 117 -0.55 -19.70 -16.28
C GLY A 117 -0.29 -18.44 -15.44
N ILE A 118 -0.18 -18.56 -14.11
CA ILE A 118 0.21 -17.45 -13.24
C ILE A 118 1.71 -17.23 -13.40
N LYS A 119 2.07 -16.10 -14.01
CA LYS A 119 3.46 -15.71 -14.25
C LYS A 119 4.13 -15.24 -12.97
N ARG A 120 3.40 -14.46 -12.16
CA ARG A 120 3.96 -13.87 -10.93
C ARG A 120 2.88 -13.48 -9.92
N VAL A 121 3.20 -13.71 -8.64
CA VAL A 121 2.49 -13.13 -7.51
C VAL A 121 3.25 -11.90 -7.03
N VAL A 122 2.55 -10.78 -6.90
CA VAL A 122 3.10 -9.55 -6.29
C VAL A 122 2.33 -9.27 -5.00
N MET A 123 3.03 -9.34 -3.86
CA MET A 123 2.42 -9.16 -2.54
C MET A 123 2.79 -7.81 -1.93
N THR A 124 1.80 -7.10 -1.40
CA THR A 124 2.04 -5.89 -0.59
C THR A 124 2.46 -6.29 0.82
N SER A 125 3.76 -6.22 1.08
CA SER A 125 4.32 -6.28 2.44
C SER A 125 4.38 -4.86 3.02
N SER A 126 5.37 -4.54 3.84
CA SER A 126 5.58 -3.22 4.43
C SER A 126 7.03 -3.05 4.84
N VAL A 127 7.52 -1.82 4.83
CA VAL A 127 8.85 -1.48 5.34
C VAL A 127 9.08 -1.95 6.80
N VAL A 128 8.02 -2.12 7.59
CA VAL A 128 8.15 -2.64 8.97
C VAL A 128 8.66 -4.09 9.02
N ALA A 129 8.51 -4.85 7.92
CA ALA A 129 9.11 -6.18 7.81
C ALA A 129 10.63 -6.15 7.63
N VAL A 130 11.20 -4.96 7.34
CA VAL A 130 12.64 -4.71 7.23
C VAL A 130 13.24 -4.36 8.59
N SER A 131 12.62 -3.44 9.33
CA SER A 131 13.15 -2.92 10.61
C SER A 131 12.10 -2.20 11.45
N ASP A 132 12.35 -2.03 12.76
CA ASP A 132 11.65 -1.02 13.59
C ASP A 132 12.18 0.40 13.37
N PHE A 133 13.30 0.54 12.66
CA PHE A 133 14.00 1.80 12.46
C PHE A 133 14.44 2.49 13.78
N LYS A 134 14.59 1.71 14.86
CA LYS A 134 15.16 2.13 16.15
C LYS A 134 16.60 1.66 16.31
N SER A 135 16.91 0.48 15.76
CA SER A 135 18.28 -0.03 15.67
C SER A 135 18.96 0.40 14.37
N PRO A 136 20.31 0.45 14.31
CA PRO A 136 21.02 0.73 13.06
C PRO A 136 20.83 -0.42 12.04
N PRO A 137 21.01 -0.15 10.73
CA PRO A 137 20.97 -1.19 9.70
C PRO A 137 22.09 -2.21 9.89
N LYS A 138 21.88 -3.47 9.47
CA LYS A 138 22.85 -4.56 9.67
C LYS A 138 24.20 -4.27 9.00
N ASN A 139 24.18 -3.63 7.84
CA ASN A 139 25.37 -3.23 7.09
C ASN A 139 26.03 -1.93 7.60
N GLY A 140 25.45 -1.27 8.61
CA GLY A 140 25.95 -0.03 9.20
C GLY A 140 25.73 1.25 8.38
N SER A 141 25.21 1.19 7.16
CA SER A 141 25.07 2.35 6.26
C SER A 141 23.61 2.70 5.94
N ALA A 142 22.82 1.73 5.48
CA ALA A 142 21.45 1.92 5.05
C ALA A 142 20.63 0.63 5.17
N PHE A 143 19.34 0.75 5.47
CA PHE A 143 18.43 -0.38 5.35
C PHE A 143 18.22 -0.74 3.87
N THR A 144 18.25 -2.04 3.60
CA THR A 144 18.11 -2.63 2.27
C THR A 144 17.05 -3.72 2.29
N GLU A 145 16.72 -4.24 1.12
CA GLU A 145 15.80 -5.36 0.97
C GLU A 145 16.29 -6.67 1.61
N ASP A 146 17.58 -6.78 1.91
CA ASP A 146 18.17 -7.96 2.59
C ASP A 146 17.93 -7.93 4.12
N ASP A 147 17.55 -6.78 4.67
CA ASP A 147 17.26 -6.63 6.09
C ASP A 147 15.88 -7.19 6.46
N TRP A 148 15.81 -7.83 7.61
CA TRP A 148 14.58 -8.38 8.18
C TRP A 148 14.43 -7.93 9.63
N ALA A 149 13.20 -7.63 10.03
CA ALA A 149 12.88 -7.26 11.41
C ALA A 149 12.90 -8.50 12.33
N GLU A 150 14.11 -8.98 12.64
CA GLU A 150 14.35 -10.17 13.49
C GLU A 150 13.84 -9.99 14.93
N ASN A 151 13.69 -8.74 15.38
CA ASN A 151 13.19 -8.40 16.70
C ASN A 151 11.67 -8.14 16.74
N SER A 152 10.93 -8.52 15.68
CA SER A 152 9.46 -8.40 15.69
C SER A 152 8.85 -9.39 16.69
N SER A 153 7.82 -8.95 17.42
CA SER A 153 7.16 -9.74 18.46
C SER A 153 5.72 -9.25 18.69
N LEU A 154 4.96 -9.96 19.53
CA LEU A 154 3.60 -9.56 19.91
C LEU A 154 3.50 -8.19 20.60
N ALA A 155 4.61 -7.62 21.06
CA ALA A 155 4.65 -6.24 21.58
C ALA A 155 4.44 -5.18 20.48
N ASP A 156 4.64 -5.55 19.21
CA ASP A 156 4.33 -4.74 18.03
C ASP A 156 3.61 -5.64 17.00
N PRO A 157 2.31 -5.91 17.22
CA PRO A 157 1.60 -6.97 16.51
C PRO A 157 1.46 -6.69 15.03
N TYR A 158 1.31 -5.43 14.62
CA TYR A 158 1.24 -5.09 13.20
C TYR A 158 2.54 -5.46 12.49
N ARG A 159 3.69 -5.03 13.02
CA ARG A 159 4.99 -5.37 12.44
C ARG A 159 5.23 -6.88 12.41
N HIS A 160 4.94 -7.55 13.52
CA HIS A 160 5.12 -9.00 13.61
C HIS A 160 4.24 -9.76 12.60
N SER A 161 2.98 -9.33 12.41
CA SER A 161 2.08 -9.92 11.42
C SER A 161 2.64 -9.81 9.99
N LYS A 162 3.22 -8.66 9.64
CA LYS A 162 3.83 -8.42 8.33
C LYS A 162 5.08 -9.26 8.11
N VAL A 163 5.94 -9.38 9.12
CA VAL A 163 7.12 -10.26 9.06
C VAL A 163 6.71 -11.71 8.85
N LEU A 164 5.77 -12.22 9.64
CA LEU A 164 5.33 -13.61 9.56
C LEU A 164 4.65 -13.93 8.24
N ALA A 165 3.76 -13.06 7.77
CA ALA A 165 3.09 -13.22 6.47
C ALA A 165 4.11 -13.22 5.31
N GLU A 166 5.05 -12.27 5.31
CA GLU A 166 6.05 -12.18 4.24
C GLU A 166 7.02 -13.38 4.23
N ARG A 167 7.53 -13.78 5.39
CA ARG A 167 8.40 -14.97 5.51
C ARG A 167 7.67 -16.23 5.06
N HIS A 168 6.41 -16.38 5.44
CA HIS A 168 5.59 -17.52 5.01
C HIS A 168 5.42 -17.53 3.48
N ALA A 169 5.10 -16.39 2.87
CA ALA A 169 4.96 -16.28 1.42
C ALA A 169 6.23 -16.68 0.67
N TRP A 170 7.40 -16.20 1.11
CA TRP A 170 8.69 -16.57 0.51
C TRP A 170 8.99 -18.06 0.63
N LYS A 171 8.80 -18.63 1.83
CA LYS A 171 8.99 -20.07 2.06
C LYS A 171 8.12 -20.90 1.12
N VAL A 172 6.84 -20.55 1.00
CA VAL A 172 5.89 -21.28 0.17
C VAL A 172 6.18 -21.10 -1.32
N ALA A 173 6.60 -19.91 -1.75
CA ALA A 173 7.01 -19.66 -3.13
C ALA A 173 8.20 -20.53 -3.55
N GLU A 174 9.20 -20.65 -2.67
CA GLU A 174 10.37 -21.52 -2.87
C GLU A 174 9.97 -23.00 -2.91
N GLU A 175 9.19 -23.47 -1.93
CA GLU A 175 8.76 -24.88 -1.83
C GLU A 175 7.84 -25.32 -3.00
N GLN A 176 7.02 -24.41 -3.53
CA GLN A 176 6.01 -24.72 -4.56
C GLN A 176 6.43 -24.29 -5.98
N GLY A 177 7.52 -23.56 -6.11
CA GLY A 177 8.11 -23.14 -7.38
C GLY A 177 7.22 -22.18 -8.18
N PHE A 178 6.78 -21.08 -7.57
CA PHE A 178 6.15 -19.96 -8.29
C PHE A 178 6.90 -18.65 -8.04
N GLU A 179 6.84 -17.71 -8.99
CA GLU A 179 7.51 -16.42 -8.83
C GLU A 179 6.75 -15.50 -7.87
N LEU A 180 7.45 -15.04 -6.83
CA LEU A 180 6.99 -14.06 -5.87
C LEU A 180 7.86 -12.80 -5.96
N VAL A 181 7.21 -11.64 -5.91
CA VAL A 181 7.85 -10.35 -5.62
C VAL A 181 7.08 -9.68 -4.48
N THR A 182 7.78 -9.04 -3.56
CA THR A 182 7.13 -8.27 -2.48
C THR A 182 7.44 -6.78 -2.60
N ILE A 183 6.41 -5.96 -2.41
CA ILE A 183 6.50 -4.50 -2.39
C ILE A 183 6.39 -4.04 -0.94
N LEU A 184 7.37 -3.28 -0.46
CA LEU A 184 7.52 -2.84 0.92
C LEU A 184 7.40 -1.32 0.99
N PRO A 185 6.17 -0.78 0.93
CA PRO A 185 5.96 0.64 1.03
C PRO A 185 6.25 1.15 2.46
N THR A 186 6.67 2.42 2.55
CA THR A 186 6.68 3.21 3.79
C THR A 186 5.28 3.78 4.05
N TRP A 187 5.16 4.98 4.63
CA TRP A 187 3.87 5.59 4.89
C TRP A 187 3.18 6.00 3.58
N VAL A 188 2.14 5.27 3.18
CA VAL A 188 1.47 5.50 1.88
C VAL A 188 0.47 6.64 2.00
N LEU A 189 0.72 7.73 1.28
CA LEU A 189 -0.11 8.93 1.18
C LEU A 189 -0.49 9.21 -0.28
N GLY A 190 -1.22 10.29 -0.53
CA GLY A 190 -1.57 10.74 -1.88
C GLY A 190 -3.07 10.88 -2.08
N PRO A 191 -3.52 11.09 -3.33
CA PRO A 191 -4.91 11.37 -3.62
C PRO A 191 -5.80 10.15 -3.39
N ILE A 192 -6.94 10.35 -2.71
CA ILE A 192 -8.00 9.35 -2.62
C ILE A 192 -8.78 9.25 -3.94
N LEU A 193 -9.37 8.09 -4.19
CA LEU A 193 -10.33 7.88 -5.27
C LEU A 193 -11.71 7.62 -4.65
N GLY A 194 -12.68 8.50 -4.94
CA GLY A 194 -14.02 8.46 -4.36
C GLY A 194 -14.12 9.18 -3.00
N THR A 195 -15.12 8.82 -2.20
CA THR A 195 -15.48 9.50 -0.94
C THR A 195 -15.18 8.68 0.31
N ARG A 196 -14.63 7.47 0.16
CA ARG A 196 -14.30 6.60 1.30
C ARG A 196 -12.96 6.99 1.92
N LEU A 197 -12.96 7.14 3.24
CA LEU A 197 -11.78 7.49 4.03
C LEU A 197 -11.68 6.61 5.28
N ASP A 198 -11.02 5.46 5.15
CA ASP A 198 -10.82 4.51 6.25
C ASP A 198 -9.38 4.00 6.39
N SER A 199 -8.49 4.35 5.46
CA SER A 199 -7.05 4.15 5.63
C SER A 199 -6.54 4.97 6.81
N LEU A 200 -5.83 4.32 7.74
CA LEU A 200 -5.21 5.01 8.88
C LEU A 200 -4.26 6.13 8.44
N SER A 201 -3.51 5.93 7.35
CA SER A 201 -2.59 6.93 6.82
C SER A 201 -3.34 8.20 6.40
N MET A 202 -4.45 8.04 5.68
CA MET A 202 -5.26 9.15 5.19
C MET A 202 -6.12 9.80 6.27
N LEU A 203 -6.53 9.07 7.32
CA LEU A 203 -7.15 9.66 8.51
C LEU A 203 -6.18 10.61 9.22
N LYS A 204 -4.92 10.20 9.42
CA LYS A 204 -3.88 11.09 9.98
C LYS A 204 -3.58 12.28 9.05
N THR A 205 -3.51 12.04 7.74
CA THR A 205 -3.33 13.13 6.76
C THR A 205 -4.49 14.09 6.78
N LYS A 206 -5.73 13.64 6.95
CA LYS A 206 -6.88 14.53 7.16
C LYS A 206 -6.66 15.43 8.37
N ASP A 207 -6.37 14.87 9.54
CA ASP A 207 -6.17 15.67 10.75
C ASP A 207 -5.01 16.67 10.60
N PHE A 208 -3.95 16.27 9.88
CA PHE A 208 -2.88 17.17 9.48
C PHE A 208 -3.40 18.28 8.56
N VAL A 209 -3.99 18.00 7.39
CA VAL A 209 -4.39 19.06 6.45
C VAL A 209 -5.52 19.98 6.96
N GLU A 210 -6.21 19.59 8.05
CA GLU A 210 -7.17 20.41 8.80
C GLU A 210 -6.52 21.25 9.93
N GLY A 211 -5.22 21.12 10.16
CA GLY A 211 -4.47 21.81 11.23
C GLY A 211 -4.75 21.27 12.64
N LYS A 212 -5.32 20.06 12.76
CA LYS A 212 -5.66 19.42 14.05
C LYS A 212 -4.50 18.60 14.61
N SER A 213 -3.50 18.31 13.80
CA SER A 213 -2.29 17.58 14.19
C SER A 213 -1.07 18.16 13.47
N ASP A 214 0.05 18.21 14.18
CA ASP A 214 1.37 18.52 13.61
C ASP A 214 2.18 17.25 13.29
N GLU A 215 1.61 16.06 13.54
CA GLU A 215 2.29 14.76 13.44
C GLU A 215 2.16 14.12 12.05
N LEU A 216 2.86 14.70 11.07
CA LEU A 216 3.09 14.07 9.77
C LEU A 216 4.54 14.31 9.32
N TYR A 217 5.38 13.30 9.46
CA TYR A 217 6.81 13.39 9.18
C TYR A 217 7.38 12.01 8.83
N GLY A 218 8.65 11.97 8.43
CA GLY A 218 9.39 10.76 8.13
C GLY A 218 9.33 10.39 6.65
N ARG A 219 9.49 9.10 6.36
CA ARG A 219 9.48 8.57 4.99
C ARG A 219 8.07 8.21 4.56
N MET A 220 7.74 8.60 3.35
CA MET A 220 6.45 8.32 2.72
C MET A 220 6.60 8.01 1.25
N VAL A 221 5.50 7.56 0.68
CA VAL A 221 5.40 7.25 -0.73
C VAL A 221 4.01 7.54 -1.25
N ASP A 222 3.93 8.01 -2.49
CA ASP A 222 2.66 8.21 -3.15
C ASP A 222 1.99 6.88 -3.47
N VAL A 223 0.68 6.78 -3.24
CA VAL A 223 -0.14 5.62 -3.55
C VAL A 223 -0.10 5.24 -5.04
N ARG A 224 0.05 6.23 -5.94
CA ARG A 224 0.22 6.02 -7.38
C ARG A 224 1.56 5.37 -7.69
N ASP A 225 2.60 5.70 -6.95
CA ASP A 225 3.95 5.14 -7.10
C ASP A 225 3.98 3.70 -6.59
N VAL A 226 3.30 3.42 -5.48
CA VAL A 226 3.12 2.05 -4.96
C VAL A 226 2.37 1.19 -5.97
N ALA A 227 1.24 1.67 -6.50
CA ALA A 227 0.49 0.95 -7.53
C ALA A 227 1.33 0.68 -8.79
N ARG A 228 2.09 1.68 -9.25
CA ARG A 228 3.01 1.52 -10.39
C ARG A 228 4.12 0.53 -10.10
N ALA A 229 4.69 0.53 -8.89
CA ALA A 229 5.69 -0.44 -8.47
C ALA A 229 5.17 -1.88 -8.52
N HIS A 230 3.91 -2.11 -8.11
CA HIS A 230 3.29 -3.43 -8.23
C HIS A 230 3.21 -3.88 -9.70
N ILE A 231 2.72 -3.02 -10.59
CA ILE A 231 2.59 -3.34 -12.02
C ILE A 231 3.96 -3.63 -12.64
N LEU A 232 4.95 -2.78 -12.40
CA LEU A 232 6.31 -2.97 -12.91
C LEU A 232 6.94 -4.25 -12.38
N ALA A 233 6.75 -4.55 -11.10
CA ALA A 233 7.20 -5.80 -10.49
C ALA A 233 6.52 -7.04 -11.10
N ALA A 234 5.30 -6.92 -11.62
CA ALA A 234 4.61 -7.99 -12.33
C ALA A 234 5.10 -8.13 -13.79
N GLU A 235 5.28 -7.02 -14.49
CA GLU A 235 5.54 -6.99 -15.94
C GLU A 235 7.02 -7.20 -16.31
N LEU A 236 7.95 -6.67 -15.51
CA LEU A 236 9.38 -6.66 -15.84
C LEU A 236 10.00 -8.05 -15.59
N PRO A 237 10.55 -8.74 -16.61
CA PRO A 237 11.04 -10.11 -16.44
C PRO A 237 12.13 -10.25 -15.39
N HIS A 238 13.00 -9.25 -15.25
CA HIS A 238 14.11 -9.25 -14.30
C HIS A 238 13.73 -8.86 -12.87
N ALA A 239 12.49 -8.41 -12.65
CA ALA A 239 12.05 -8.04 -11.31
C ALA A 239 11.96 -9.28 -10.39
N HIS A 240 12.61 -9.23 -9.23
CA HIS A 240 12.73 -10.36 -8.32
C HIS A 240 12.95 -9.91 -6.87
N GLY A 241 12.60 -10.79 -5.93
CA GLY A 241 12.86 -10.55 -4.52
C GLY A 241 11.92 -9.50 -3.92
N ARG A 242 12.48 -8.75 -2.97
CA ARG A 242 11.79 -7.68 -2.24
C ARG A 242 12.13 -6.33 -2.90
N TYR A 243 11.25 -5.33 -2.76
CA TYR A 243 11.52 -3.93 -3.15
C TYR A 243 11.02 -2.96 -2.08
N ILE A 244 11.90 -2.13 -1.53
CA ILE A 244 11.48 -1.01 -0.69
C ILE A 244 11.04 0.14 -1.60
N VAL A 245 9.80 0.59 -1.42
CA VAL A 245 9.18 1.59 -2.30
C VAL A 245 8.87 2.83 -1.47
N THR A 246 9.77 3.81 -1.55
CA THR A 246 9.69 5.07 -0.79
C THR A 246 10.37 6.20 -1.52
N ASP A 247 9.90 7.42 -1.27
CA ASP A 247 10.65 8.63 -1.61
C ASP A 247 12.06 8.57 -0.98
N PRO A 248 13.14 8.92 -1.73
CA PRO A 248 14.50 8.97 -1.20
C PRO A 248 14.65 9.88 0.03
N HIS A 249 13.85 10.94 0.12
CA HIS A 249 13.92 11.93 1.18
C HIS A 249 12.99 11.56 2.35
N GLY A 250 13.50 11.74 3.57
CA GLY A 250 12.68 11.80 4.77
C GLY A 250 12.36 13.27 5.06
N TYR A 251 11.13 13.55 5.45
CA TYR A 251 10.61 14.91 5.54
C TYR A 251 10.20 15.29 6.96
N GLU A 252 10.23 16.59 7.21
CA GLU A 252 9.70 17.22 8.42
C GLU A 252 8.31 17.80 8.16
N SER A 253 7.46 17.86 9.19
CA SER A 253 6.10 18.43 9.07
C SER A 253 6.09 19.85 8.48
N GLY A 254 7.11 20.66 8.80
CA GLY A 254 7.26 22.03 8.31
C GLY A 254 7.33 22.13 6.79
N GLU A 255 8.02 21.19 6.13
CA GLU A 255 8.14 21.15 4.66
C GLU A 255 6.77 20.96 3.99
N PHE A 256 5.89 20.18 4.63
CA PHE A 256 4.52 19.98 4.14
C PHE A 256 3.66 21.20 4.34
N TRP A 257 3.76 21.87 5.48
CA TRP A 257 3.03 23.12 5.72
C TRP A 257 3.44 24.22 4.75
N GLU A 258 4.74 24.35 4.46
CA GLU A 258 5.23 25.28 3.45
C GLU A 258 4.69 24.96 2.05
N ALA A 259 4.62 23.68 1.68
CA ALA A 259 4.03 23.26 0.42
C ALA A 259 2.51 23.52 0.36
N LEU A 260 1.78 23.23 1.45
CA LEU A 260 0.35 23.49 1.55
C LEU A 260 0.03 24.99 1.52
N ASN A 261 0.80 25.83 2.20
CA ASN A 261 0.68 27.29 2.14
C ASN A 261 0.90 27.84 0.72
N ARG A 262 1.83 27.25 -0.05
CA ARG A 262 2.06 27.61 -1.45
C ARG A 262 0.93 27.12 -2.38
N ARG A 263 0.43 25.90 -2.17
CA ARG A 263 -0.61 25.29 -3.01
C ARG A 263 -2.01 25.87 -2.74
N PHE A 264 -2.31 26.21 -1.50
CA PHE A 264 -3.61 26.71 -1.05
C PHE A 264 -3.45 28.10 -0.40
N PRO A 265 -3.22 29.16 -1.21
CA PRO A 265 -2.98 30.50 -0.69
C PRO A 265 -4.19 31.03 0.11
N GLY A 266 -3.91 31.76 1.19
CA GLY A 266 -4.94 32.29 2.09
C GLY A 266 -5.36 31.34 3.22
N LYS A 267 -4.67 30.20 3.38
CA LYS A 267 -4.73 29.33 4.55
C LYS A 267 -3.51 29.57 5.43
N ARG A 268 -3.66 29.43 6.75
CA ARG A 268 -2.55 29.60 7.71
C ARG A 268 -2.20 28.27 8.36
N TYR A 269 -1.32 27.51 7.71
CA TYR A 269 -0.74 26.32 8.30
C TYR A 269 0.37 26.66 9.30
N PRO A 270 0.57 25.87 10.37
CA PRO A 270 1.66 26.08 11.34
C PRO A 270 3.05 26.10 10.67
N SER A 271 3.99 26.90 11.20
CA SER A 271 5.36 26.99 10.69
C SER A 271 6.40 26.46 11.70
N LYS A 272 6.09 25.37 12.40
CA LYS A 272 7.01 24.81 13.41
C LYS A 272 7.86 23.68 12.79
N PRO A 273 9.20 23.76 12.90
CA PRO A 273 10.07 22.67 12.47
C PRO A 273 9.96 21.49 13.44
N TYR A 274 9.96 20.27 12.89
CA TYR A 274 10.04 19.03 13.66
C TYR A 274 11.21 18.20 13.13
N LYS A 275 12.21 17.90 13.96
CA LYS A 275 13.39 17.13 13.53
C LYS A 275 13.06 15.65 13.35
N ALA A 276 13.03 15.18 12.11
CA ALA A 276 12.93 13.74 11.83
C ALA A 276 14.27 13.03 12.05
N GLY A 277 14.22 11.78 12.53
CA GLY A 277 15.38 10.91 12.60
C GLY A 277 15.90 10.53 11.20
N LYS A 278 17.22 10.50 11.02
CA LYS A 278 17.87 10.13 9.75
C LYS A 278 17.92 8.60 9.59
N ASN A 279 16.79 8.00 9.22
CA ASN A 279 16.81 6.60 8.76
C ASN A 279 17.19 6.57 7.28
N VAL A 280 18.39 6.05 7.00
CA VAL A 280 18.89 5.89 5.64
C VAL A 280 18.34 4.56 5.09
N ILE A 281 17.58 4.64 4.01
CA ILE A 281 17.06 3.50 3.26
C ILE A 281 17.69 3.58 1.87
N ASP A 282 18.26 2.48 1.40
CA ASP A 282 18.72 2.36 0.02
C ASP A 282 17.51 2.03 -0.87
N ILE A 283 17.21 2.91 -1.82
CA ILE A 283 16.14 2.74 -2.80
C ILE A 283 16.69 2.44 -4.20
N SER A 284 17.98 2.16 -4.31
CA SER A 284 18.66 1.97 -5.59
C SER A 284 18.10 0.78 -6.36
N LYS A 285 17.65 -0.27 -5.65
CA LYS A 285 16.99 -1.42 -6.29
C LYS A 285 15.69 -1.00 -6.97
N ALA A 286 14.78 -0.33 -6.25
CA ALA A 286 13.52 0.16 -6.83
C ALA A 286 13.73 1.13 -8.00
N THR A 287 14.71 2.03 -7.91
CA THR A 287 14.98 3.02 -8.97
C THR A 287 15.70 2.45 -10.19
N LYS A 288 16.70 1.57 -10.01
CA LYS A 288 17.48 0.99 -11.11
C LYS A 288 16.77 -0.17 -11.78
N ASP A 289 16.13 -1.03 -10.99
CA ASP A 289 15.58 -2.30 -11.46
C ASP A 289 14.16 -2.11 -12.01
N LEU A 290 13.31 -1.38 -11.28
CA LEU A 290 11.95 -1.09 -11.74
C LEU A 290 11.86 0.22 -12.56
N GLY A 291 12.91 1.05 -12.56
CA GLY A 291 12.86 2.37 -13.22
C GLY A 291 11.94 3.36 -12.51
N LEU A 292 11.69 3.17 -11.20
CA LEU A 292 10.76 4.04 -10.45
C LEU A 292 11.33 5.44 -10.26
N THR A 293 10.48 6.42 -10.55
CA THR A 293 10.60 7.80 -10.06
C THR A 293 9.52 8.05 -9.02
N PHE A 294 9.84 8.88 -8.03
CA PHE A 294 8.97 9.14 -6.89
C PHE A 294 8.42 10.57 -6.92
N ILE A 295 7.13 10.71 -6.62
CA ILE A 295 6.49 11.98 -6.34
C ILE A 295 6.97 12.43 -4.96
N SER A 296 7.40 13.68 -4.84
CA SER A 296 8.00 14.18 -3.60
C SER A 296 6.99 14.25 -2.47
N GLY A 297 7.39 13.93 -1.24
CA GLY A 297 6.52 14.02 -0.05
C GLY A 297 5.64 15.28 0.02
N PRO A 298 6.18 16.50 -0.19
CA PRO A 298 5.37 17.72 -0.21
C PRO A 298 4.28 17.74 -1.29
N GLU A 299 4.58 17.22 -2.48
CA GLU A 299 3.59 17.09 -3.56
C GLU A 299 2.53 16.03 -3.21
N VAL A 300 2.95 14.90 -2.65
CA VAL A 300 2.03 13.84 -2.19
C VAL A 300 1.04 14.37 -1.16
N VAL A 301 1.51 15.16 -0.19
CA VAL A 301 0.63 15.78 0.84
C VAL A 301 -0.30 16.82 0.22
N CYS A 302 0.19 17.62 -0.74
CA CYS A 302 -0.66 18.59 -1.45
C CYS A 302 -1.77 17.91 -2.26
N ASP A 303 -1.45 16.82 -2.96
CA ASP A 303 -2.42 16.06 -3.75
C ASP A 303 -3.42 15.32 -2.85
N ALA A 304 -2.95 14.77 -1.72
CA ALA A 304 -3.82 14.22 -0.68
C ALA A 304 -4.81 15.26 -0.17
N ALA A 305 -4.32 16.44 0.24
CA ALA A 305 -5.14 17.55 0.72
C ALA A 305 -6.16 17.98 -0.34
N GLY A 306 -5.72 18.19 -1.59
CA GLY A 306 -6.58 18.59 -2.70
C GLY A 306 -7.71 17.59 -2.94
N SER A 307 -7.41 16.29 -2.94
CA SER A 307 -8.42 15.24 -3.10
C SER A 307 -9.42 15.19 -1.93
N LEU A 308 -8.94 15.36 -0.69
CA LEU A 308 -9.80 15.38 0.50
C LEU A 308 -10.74 16.59 0.49
N PHE A 309 -10.24 17.77 0.09
CA PHE A 309 -11.05 18.99 -0.03
C PHE A 309 -12.08 18.87 -1.14
N ALA A 310 -11.68 18.35 -2.31
CA ALA A 310 -12.58 18.15 -3.45
C ALA A 310 -13.70 17.15 -3.13
N ALA A 311 -13.41 16.11 -2.34
CA ALA A 311 -14.39 15.13 -1.88
C ALA A 311 -15.24 15.62 -0.69
N GLY A 312 -14.98 16.82 -0.13
CA GLY A 312 -15.67 17.34 1.04
C GLY A 312 -15.37 16.60 2.34
N LEU A 313 -14.28 15.82 2.39
CA LEU A 313 -13.89 14.99 3.53
C LEU A 313 -12.96 15.69 4.52
N ALA A 314 -12.35 16.81 4.10
CA ALA A 314 -11.55 17.67 4.95
C ALA A 314 -11.85 19.13 4.63
N LYS A 315 -11.53 20.02 5.57
CA LYS A 315 -11.54 21.47 5.34
C LYS A 315 -10.18 22.06 5.72
N PRO A 316 -9.58 22.91 4.89
CA PRO A 316 -8.37 23.61 5.29
C PRO A 316 -8.63 24.47 6.53
N PRO A 317 -7.62 24.75 7.37
CA PRO A 317 -7.79 25.57 8.57
C PRO A 317 -8.47 26.89 8.21
N ASP A 318 -9.47 27.28 9.01
CA ASP A 318 -10.06 28.62 8.88
C ASP A 318 -8.97 29.66 9.15
N ASN A 319 -9.11 30.85 8.56
CA ASN A 319 -8.31 31.98 9.00
C ASN A 319 -8.61 32.15 10.48
N ALA A 320 -7.68 31.73 11.36
CA ALA A 320 -7.74 32.10 12.76
C ALA A 320 -7.80 33.62 12.77
N SER A 321 -8.97 34.17 13.10
CA SER A 321 -9.12 35.55 13.49
C SER A 321 -8.06 35.81 14.55
N THR A 322 -7.20 36.77 14.20
CA THR A 322 -6.08 37.32 14.98
C THR A 322 -6.38 37.42 16.46
#